data_AF-A0A522FBT1-F1
#
_entry.id   AF-A0A522FBT1-F1
#
_cell.length_a   1.000
_cell.length_b   1.000
_cell.length_c   1.000
_cell.angle_alpha   90.00
_cell.angle_beta   90.00
_cell.angle_gamma   90.00
#
_symmetry.space_group_name_H-M   'P 1'
#
loop_
_entity.id
_entity.type
_entity.pdbx_description
1 polymer ?
#
loop_
_entity_poly.entity_id
_entity_poly.type
_entity_poly.pdbx_seq_one_letter_code
_entity_poly.pdbx_strand_id
1 'polypeptide(L)'
;MSNGEIDDSVEQLFGYDAKTDKFILAELIKSLSIVQVSSCWFTTKHTGRIITYDPSDNSTIKINFEFVSLDMMTETATLNNNITVEMLFNRTKK
;
A
#
# COMPACT_ATOMS: atom_id res chain seq x y z
N MET A 1 7.70 -13.63 -13.80
CA MET A 1 7.83 -14.27 -12.46
C MET A 1 9.28 -14.16 -12.06
N SER A 2 9.62 -13.18 -11.22
CA SER A 2 10.94 -13.09 -10.59
C SER A 2 11.03 -14.16 -9.51
N ASN A 3 12.18 -14.83 -9.42
CA ASN A 3 12.44 -15.96 -8.50
C ASN A 3 12.60 -15.49 -7.04
N GLY A 4 11.67 -14.71 -6.50
CA GLY A 4 11.78 -14.12 -5.16
C GLY A 4 12.86 -13.03 -5.06
N GLU A 5 13.29 -12.46 -6.18
CA GLU A 5 14.13 -11.26 -6.19
C GLU A 5 13.30 -10.04 -5.79
N ILE A 6 13.87 -9.19 -4.93
CA ILE A 6 13.26 -7.92 -4.52
C ILE A 6 13.25 -7.01 -5.74
N ASP A 7 12.06 -6.69 -6.24
CA ASP A 7 11.86 -5.87 -7.44
C ASP A 7 12.08 -4.37 -7.16
N ASP A 8 11.74 -3.92 -5.94
CA ASP A 8 11.99 -2.54 -5.49
C ASP A 8 12.00 -2.44 -3.95
N SER A 9 12.48 -1.31 -3.43
CA SER A 9 12.42 -0.94 -2.02
C SER A 9 11.61 0.35 -1.84
N VAL A 10 10.62 0.30 -0.95
CA VAL A 10 9.72 1.42 -0.66
C VAL A 10 9.87 1.84 0.79
N GLU A 11 9.92 3.15 1.04
CA GLU A 11 9.82 3.72 2.39
C GLU A 11 8.45 4.37 2.57
N GLN A 12 7.73 3.96 3.61
CA GLN A 12 6.37 4.42 3.88
C GLN A 12 6.31 5.28 5.15
N LEU A 13 5.66 6.43 5.05
CA LEU A 13 5.21 7.24 6.18
C LEU A 13 3.69 7.12 6.28
N PHE A 14 3.18 6.87 7.49
CA PHE A 14 1.74 6.82 7.74
C PHE A 14 1.35 7.79 8.85
N GLY A 15 0.19 8.44 8.69
CA GLY A 15 -0.41 9.29 9.70
C GLY A 15 -1.92 9.04 9.79
N TYR A 16 -2.48 9.10 10.99
CA TYR A 16 -3.92 8.93 11.22
C TYR A 16 -4.62 10.28 11.40
N ASP A 17 -5.69 10.51 10.65
CA ASP A 17 -6.61 11.63 10.85
C ASP A 17 -7.90 11.15 11.54
N ALA A 18 -8.02 11.47 12.82
CA ALA A 18 -9.18 11.13 13.63
C ALA A 18 -10.48 11.82 13.17
N LYS A 19 -10.42 12.94 12.43
CA LYS A 19 -11.62 13.64 11.97
C LYS A 19 -12.32 12.91 10.82
N THR A 20 -11.53 12.29 9.95
CA THR A 20 -12.04 11.57 8.78
C THR A 20 -11.99 10.06 8.93
N ASP A 21 -11.44 9.58 10.04
CA ASP A 21 -11.16 8.16 10.33
C ASP A 21 -10.35 7.49 9.21
N LYS A 22 -9.30 8.18 8.76
CA LYS A 22 -8.46 7.75 7.64
C LYS A 22 -6.99 7.79 8.01
N PHE A 23 -6.23 6.94 7.35
CA PHE A 23 -4.79 6.99 7.31
C PHE A 23 -4.35 7.65 6.00
N ILE A 24 -3.37 8.54 6.08
CA ILE A 24 -2.65 9.04 4.92
C ILE A 24 -1.35 8.25 4.86
N LEU A 25 -1.11 7.63 3.72
CA LEU A 25 0.11 6.91 3.41
C LEU A 25 0.88 7.73 2.38
N ALA A 26 2.16 7.99 2.64
CA ALA A 26 3.08 8.57 1.68
C ALA A 26 4.23 7.59 1.46
N GLU A 27 4.46 7.23 0.21
CA GLU A 27 5.42 6.21 -0.20
C GLU A 27 6.49 6.85 -1.07
N LEU A 28 7.76 6.68 -0.68
CA LEU A 28 8.89 7.03 -1.54
C LEU A 28 9.32 5.78 -2.30
N ILE A 29 9.00 5.76 -3.59
CA ILE A 29 9.41 4.69 -4.50
C ILE A 29 10.78 5.06 -5.07
N LYS A 30 11.84 4.43 -4.56
CA LYS A 30 13.23 4.84 -4.86
C LYS A 30 13.56 4.70 -6.35
N SER A 31 13.11 3.63 -7.00
CA SER A 31 13.37 3.40 -8.43
C SER A 31 12.80 4.50 -9.33
N LEU A 32 11.68 5.11 -8.93
CA LEU A 32 10.95 6.12 -9.71
C LEU A 32 11.26 7.56 -9.29
N SER A 33 11.91 7.76 -8.13
CA SER A 33 12.10 9.09 -7.53
C SER A 33 10.79 9.89 -7.38
N ILE A 34 9.69 9.18 -7.15
CA ILE A 34 8.34 9.73 -6.99
C ILE A 34 7.86 9.49 -5.56
N VAL A 35 7.14 10.48 -5.01
CA VAL A 35 6.35 10.32 -3.79
C VAL A 35 4.91 10.04 -4.19
N GLN A 36 4.43 8.85 -3.88
CA GLN A 36 3.04 8.46 -4.06
C GLN A 36 2.27 8.77 -2.77
N VAL A 37 1.16 9.49 -2.88
CA VAL A 37 0.28 9.79 -1.75
C VAL A 37 -1.01 9.02 -1.93
N SER A 38 -1.35 8.22 -0.93
CA SER A 38 -2.47 7.30 -0.99
C SER A 38 -3.39 7.52 0.20
N SER A 39 -4.70 7.47 -0.07
CA SER A 39 -5.70 7.48 1.00
C SER A 39 -5.96 6.06 1.46
N CYS A 40 -5.89 5.84 2.77
CA CYS A 40 -6.04 4.53 3.40
C CYS A 40 -7.14 4.58 4.46
N TRP A 41 -7.92 3.52 4.59
CA TRP A 41 -8.86 3.37 5.69
C TRP A 41 -8.99 1.92 6.10
N PHE A 42 -9.22 1.72 7.39
CA PHE A 42 -9.55 0.42 7.93
C PHE A 42 -11.00 0.08 7.60
N THR A 43 -11.23 -1.15 7.16
CA THR A 43 -12.58 -1.72 7.02
C THR A 43 -12.91 -2.63 8.21
N THR A 44 -11.89 -3.12 8.91
CA THR A 44 -12.00 -3.85 10.18
C THR A 44 -10.80 -3.53 11.08
N LYS A 45 -10.67 -4.19 12.25
CA LYS A 45 -9.51 -4.03 13.14
C LYS A 45 -8.18 -4.46 12.50
N HIS A 46 -8.21 -5.33 11.50
CA HIS A 46 -7.01 -5.96 10.92
C HIS A 46 -6.90 -5.79 9.40
N THR A 47 -7.90 -5.21 8.75
CA THR A 47 -7.93 -5.07 7.30
C THR A 47 -8.31 -3.65 6.91
N GLY A 48 -7.89 -3.26 5.70
CA GLY A 48 -8.29 -2.00 5.13
C GLY A 48 -8.05 -1.92 3.64
N ARG A 49 -8.20 -0.71 3.13
CA ARG A 49 -8.09 -0.42 1.71
C ARG A 49 -7.28 0.85 1.51
N ILE A 50 -6.36 0.78 0.56
CA ILE A 50 -5.63 1.91 0.01
C ILE A 50 -6.22 2.17 -1.38
N ILE A 51 -6.56 3.44 -1.63
CA ILE A 51 -6.88 3.90 -2.98
C ILE A 51 -5.80 4.87 -3.40
N THR A 52 -5.18 4.52 -4.53
CA THR A 52 -4.21 5.36 -5.18
C THR A 52 -4.70 5.78 -6.55
N TYR A 53 -4.48 7.05 -6.85
CA TYR A 53 -4.79 7.65 -8.13
C TYR A 53 -3.48 7.98 -8.85
N ASP A 54 -3.31 7.45 -10.07
CA ASP A 54 -2.22 7.85 -10.95
C ASP A 54 -2.75 8.88 -11.96
N PRO A 55 -2.35 10.15 -11.88
CA PRO A 55 -2.80 11.18 -12.80
C PRO A 55 -2.23 11.01 -14.22
N SER A 56 -1.16 10.23 -14.40
CA SER A 56 -0.48 10.10 -15.70
C SER A 56 -1.30 9.28 -16.72
N ASP A 57 -2.07 8.31 -16.25
CA ASP A 57 -2.94 7.47 -17.07
C ASP A 57 -4.42 7.49 -16.63
N ASN A 58 -4.74 8.33 -15.64
CA ASN A 58 -6.07 8.45 -15.03
C ASN A 58 -6.59 7.10 -14.46
N SER A 59 -5.68 6.21 -14.07
CA SER A 59 -6.03 4.94 -13.45
C SER A 59 -6.23 5.08 -11.94
N THR A 60 -7.04 4.18 -11.38
CA THR A 60 -7.22 4.05 -9.94
C THR A 60 -6.88 2.63 -9.54
N ILE A 61 -5.87 2.49 -8.69
CA ILE A 61 -5.47 1.20 -8.14
C ILE A 61 -6.14 1.06 -6.76
N LYS A 62 -6.82 -0.06 -6.57
CA LYS A 62 -7.39 -0.45 -5.28
C LYS A 62 -6.52 -1.53 -4.69
N ILE A 63 -5.93 -1.25 -3.54
CA ILE A 63 -5.12 -2.20 -2.80
C ILE A 63 -5.87 -2.54 -1.52
N ASN A 64 -6.11 -3.82 -1.27
CA ASN A 64 -6.59 -4.27 0.03
C ASN A 64 -5.39 -4.71 0.86
N PHE A 65 -5.34 -4.33 2.13
CA PHE A 65 -4.30 -4.80 3.04
C PHE A 65 -4.91 -5.58 4.20
N GLU A 66 -4.13 -6.53 4.72
CA GLU A 66 -4.45 -7.32 5.90
C GLU A 66 -3.21 -7.50 6.77
N PHE A 67 -3.35 -7.22 8.07
CA PHE A 67 -2.33 -7.54 9.05
C PHE A 67 -2.37 -9.02 9.39
N VAL A 68 -1.40 -9.78 8.88
CA VAL A 68 -1.19 -11.18 9.22
C VAL A 68 -0.62 -11.31 10.64
N SER A 69 0.15 -10.32 11.09
CA SER A 69 0.62 -10.20 12.49
C SER A 69 0.94 -8.75 12.84
N LEU A 70 1.40 -8.48 14.07
CA LEU A 70 1.83 -7.13 14.48
C LEU A 70 3.01 -6.58 13.65
N ASP A 71 3.80 -7.47 13.06
CA ASP A 71 5.00 -7.14 12.30
C ASP A 71 4.87 -7.47 10.81
N MET A 72 3.72 -7.99 10.35
CA MET A 72 3.51 -8.43 8.95
C MET A 72 2.18 -7.97 8.37
N MET A 73 2.22 -7.55 7.11
CA MET A 73 1.04 -7.12 6.35
C MET A 73 1.09 -7.72 4.93
N THR A 74 -0.03 -8.22 4.46
CA THR A 74 -0.22 -8.56 3.05
C THR A 74 -0.97 -7.45 2.34
N GLU A 75 -0.64 -7.23 1.07
CA GLU A 75 -1.39 -6.35 0.18
C GLU A 75 -1.77 -7.08 -1.09
N THR A 76 -3.01 -6.88 -1.53
CA THR A 76 -3.52 -7.37 -2.82
C THR A 76 -3.93 -6.17 -3.65
N ALA A 77 -3.15 -5.89 -4.69
CA ALA A 77 -3.44 -4.83 -5.64
C ALA A 77 -4.37 -5.34 -6.74
N THR A 78 -5.44 -4.60 -7.00
CA THR A 78 -6.39 -4.87 -8.08
C THR A 78 -6.48 -3.67 -9.01
N LEU A 79 -6.26 -3.92 -10.31
CA LEU A 79 -6.46 -2.97 -11.39
C LEU A 79 -7.67 -3.43 -12.21
N ASN A 80 -8.67 -2.56 -12.40
CA ASN A 80 -9.90 -2.89 -13.15
C ASN A 80 -10.57 -4.21 -12.69
N ASN A 81 -10.61 -4.44 -11.37
CA ASN A 81 -11.16 -5.63 -10.70
C ASN A 81 -10.41 -6.96 -10.95
N ASN A 82 -9.25 -6.96 -11.60
CA ASN A 82 -8.39 -8.13 -11.69
C ASN A 82 -7.24 -8.03 -10.68
N ILE A 83 -6.97 -9.12 -9.95
CA ILE A 83 -5.80 -9.20 -9.06
C ILE A 83 -4.54 -9.07 -9.93
N THR A 84 -3.72 -8.08 -9.60
CA THR A 84 -2.56 -7.70 -10.39
C THR A 84 -1.27 -8.09 -9.67
N VAL A 85 -1.23 -7.95 -8.34
CA VAL A 85 -0.05 -8.27 -7.52
C VAL A 85 -0.47 -8.66 -6.10
N GLU A 86 0.23 -9.62 -5.50
CA GLU A 86 0.24 -9.88 -4.06
C GLU A 86 1.62 -9.52 -3.49
N MET A 87 1.64 -8.77 -2.39
CA MET A 87 2.85 -8.28 -1.74
C MET A 87 2.83 -8.63 -0.25
N LEU A 88 3.99 -8.92 0.31
CA LEU A 88 4.19 -9.18 1.74
C LEU A 88 5.19 -8.18 2.31
N PHE A 89 4.74 -7.41 3.29
CA PHE A 89 5.53 -6.39 3.97
C PHE A 89 5.88 -6.84 5.39
N ASN A 90 7.12 -6.60 5.79
CA ASN A 90 7.63 -6.86 7.14
C ASN A 90 8.07 -5.55 7.80
N ARG A 91 7.73 -5.37 9.08
CA ARG A 91 8.16 -4.21 9.86
C ARG A 91 9.67 -4.24 10.05
N THR A 92 10.36 -3.18 9.63
CA THR A 92 11.76 -2.97 10.00
C THR A 92 11.84 -2.48 11.44
N LYS A 93 12.46 -3.25 12.33
CA LYS A 93 12.74 -2.83 13.71
C LYS A 93 13.99 -1.96 13.72
N LYS A 94 13.89 -0.77 14.31
CA LYS A 94 15.04 0.10 14.62
C LYS A 94 15.63 -0.29 15.98
#